data_AF-A0A2V7ETY9-F1
#
_entry.id   AF-A0A2V7ETY9-F1
#
_cell.length_a   1.000
_cell.length_b   1.000
_cell.length_c   1.000
_cell.angle_alpha   90.00
_cell.angle_beta   90.00
_cell.angle_gamma   90.00
#
_symmetry.space_group_name_H-M   'P 1'
#
loop_
_entity.id
_entity.type
_entity.pdbx_description
1 polymer ?
#
loop_
_entity_poly.entity_id
_entity_poly.type
_entity_poly.pdbx_seq_one_letter_code
_entity_poly.pdbx_strand_id
1 'polypeptide(L)' 'SVGLRRLADLVAEGKLAPHSSVERPWGEIGQVAQDLIARRFPAKAVLTLD' A
#
# COMPACT_ATOMS: atom_id res chain seq x y z
N SER A 1 8.62 12.45 -12.64
CA SER A 1 8.42 13.55 -11.68
C SER A 1 9.59 13.58 -10.70
N VAL A 2 10.12 14.75 -10.37
CA VAL A 2 11.21 14.94 -9.38
C VAL A 2 10.81 14.42 -7.99
N GLY A 3 9.54 14.61 -7.60
CA GLY A 3 9.04 14.18 -6.28
C GLY A 3 9.05 12.65 -6.10
N LEU A 4 8.68 11.89 -7.13
CA LEU A 4 8.67 10.43 -7.06
C LEU A 4 10.11 9.87 -6.97
N ARG A 5 11.06 10.47 -7.70
CA ARG A 5 12.47 10.10 -7.61
C ARG A 5 12.99 10.27 -6.19
N ARG A 6 12.75 11.44 -5.58
CA ARG A 6 13.12 11.70 -4.18
C ARG A 6 12.50 10.70 -3.21
N LEU A 7 11.23 10.34 -3.41
CA LEU A 7 10.57 9.35 -2.57
C LEU A 7 11.23 7.96 -2.70
N ALA A 8 11.55 7.54 -3.93
CA ALA A 8 12.23 6.27 -4.18
C ALA A 8 13.63 6.23 -3.55
N ASP A 9 14.39 7.32 -3.65
CA ASP A 9 15.73 7.42 -3.05
C ASP A 9 15.66 7.28 -1.52
N LEU A 10 14.67 7.93 -0.87
CA LEU A 10 14.46 7.80 0.58
C LEU A 10 14.08 6.38 1.02
N VAL A 11 13.31 5.66 0.20
CA VAL A 11 12.98 4.24 0.45
C VAL A 11 14.23 3.36 0.29
N ALA A 12 15.00 3.57 -0.77
CA ALA A 12 16.22 2.80 -1.05
C ALA A 12 17.30 3.01 0.04
N GLU A 13 17.40 4.23 0.58
CA GLU A 13 18.29 4.56 1.69
C GLU A 13 17.77 4.09 3.06
N GLY A 14 16.59 3.46 3.13
CA GLY A 14 15.96 3.02 4.38
C GLY A 14 15.45 4.16 5.28
N LYS A 15 15.45 5.40 4.78
CA LYS A 15 14.98 6.59 5.50
C LYS A 15 13.45 6.69 5.53
N LEU A 16 12.77 5.98 4.63
CA LEU A 16 11.32 5.89 4.59
C LEU A 16 10.90 4.43 4.44
N ALA A 17 10.16 3.91 5.42
CA ALA A 17 9.58 2.58 5.38
C ALA A 17 8.10 2.68 4.95
N PRO A 18 7.71 2.14 3.79
CA PRO A 18 6.31 2.08 3.41
C PRO A 18 5.57 1.08 4.30
N HIS A 19 4.66 1.55 5.16
CA HIS A 19 3.86 0.65 6.00
C HIS A 19 2.55 0.26 5.31
N SER A 20 2.46 -0.95 4.74
CA SER A 20 1.17 -1.54 4.30
C SER A 20 0.42 -2.07 5.52
N SER A 21 -0.84 -1.64 5.68
CA SER A 21 -1.69 -2.15 6.75
C SER A 21 -2.25 -3.53 6.42
N VAL A 22 -2.44 -3.79 5.13
CA VAL A 22 -3.01 -5.04 4.59
C VAL A 22 -2.36 -5.32 3.23
N GLU A 23 -1.92 -6.57 3.04
CA GLU A 23 -1.49 -7.14 1.76
C GLU A 23 -2.32 -8.41 1.48
N ARG A 24 -2.99 -8.45 0.33
CA ARG A 24 -3.90 -9.56 -0.05
C ARG A 24 -3.85 -9.83 -1.56
N PRO A 25 -4.21 -11.04 -2.03
CA PRO A 25 -4.32 -11.32 -3.44
C PRO A 25 -5.38 -10.47 -4.15
N TRP A 26 -5.15 -10.14 -5.41
CA TRP A 26 -6.10 -9.39 -6.25
C TRP A 26 -7.50 -10.02 -6.30
N GLY A 27 -7.58 -11.36 -6.23
CA GLY A 27 -8.85 -12.09 -6.20
C GLY A 27 -9.77 -11.69 -5.03
N GLU A 28 -9.24 -11.05 -3.98
CA GLU A 28 -10.00 -10.59 -2.82
C GLU A 28 -10.42 -9.12 -2.88
N ILE A 29 -10.24 -8.43 -4.02
CA ILE A 29 -10.48 -6.98 -4.15
C ILE A 29 -11.84 -6.52 -3.63
N GLY A 30 -12.90 -7.29 -3.86
CA GLY A 30 -14.25 -6.93 -3.40
C GLY A 30 -14.33 -6.77 -1.89
N GLN A 31 -13.79 -7.74 -1.14
CA GLN A 31 -13.79 -7.71 0.32
C GLN A 31 -12.83 -6.64 0.85
N VAL A 32 -11.62 -6.55 0.28
CA VAL A 32 -10.62 -5.55 0.67
C VAL A 32 -11.14 -4.12 0.46
N ALA A 33 -11.85 -3.86 -0.63
CA ALA A 33 -12.45 -2.55 -0.90
C ALA A 33 -13.55 -2.20 0.12
N GLN A 34 -14.43 -3.16 0.44
CA GLN A 34 -15.45 -2.98 1.47
C GLN A 34 -14.83 -2.66 2.84
N ASP A 35 -13.81 -3.40 3.23
CA ASP A 35 -13.12 -3.20 4.51
C ASP A 35 -12.37 -1.87 4.56
N LEU A 36 -11.79 -1.40 3.44
CA LEU A 36 -11.16 -0.08 3.35
C LEU A 36 -12.19 1.05 3.50
N ILE A 37 -13.33 0.96 2.80
CA ILE A 37 -14.43 1.93 2.89
C ILE A 37 -15.00 1.98 4.31
N ALA A 38 -15.17 0.80 4.93
CA ALA A 38 -15.61 0.65 6.30
C ALA A 38 -14.54 1.03 7.34
N ARG A 39 -13.36 1.48 6.92
CA ARG A 39 -12.23 1.88 7.79
C ARG A 39 -11.79 0.78 8.77
N ARG A 40 -11.86 -0.48 8.35
CA ARG A 40 -11.43 -1.64 9.17
C ARG A 40 -9.91 -1.79 9.26
N PHE A 41 -9.17 -1.13 8.38
CA PHE A 41 -7.73 -0.95 8.48
C PHE A 41 -7.33 0.46 8.04
N PRO A 42 -6.23 1.01 8.59
CA PRO A 42 -5.82 2.37 8.30
C PRO A 42 -5.13 2.49 6.94
N ALA A 43 -5.21 3.71 6.37
CA ALA A 43 -4.39 4.20 5.26
C ALA A 43 -4.49 3.46 3.92
N LYS A 44 -3.83 2.31 3.77
CA LYS A 44 -3.65 1.64 2.46
C LYS A 44 -3.76 0.12 2.54
N ALA A 45 -4.46 -0.44 1.56
CA ALA A 45 -4.36 -1.84 1.18
C ALA A 45 -3.47 -1.97 -0.06
N VAL A 46 -2.65 -3.01 -0.11
CA VAL A 46 -1.86 -3.41 -1.27
C VAL A 46 -2.43 -4.73 -1.78
N LEU A 47 -2.64 -4.83 -3.09
CA LEU A 47 -3.11 -6.06 -3.73
C LEU A 47 -1.97 -6.68 -4.53
N THR A 48 -1.70 -7.95 -4.31
CA THR A 48 -0.70 -8.72 -5.07
C THR A 48 -1.35 -9.33 -6.31
N LEU A 49 -0.63 -9.24 -7.43
CA LEU A 49 -0.97 -9.92 -8.68
C LEU A 49 0.02 -11.08 -8.78
N ASP A 50 -0.41 -12.26 -8.33
CA ASP A 50 0.34 -13.49 -8.54
C ASP A 50 0.19 -13.95 -10.01
#